data_AF-N6UJJ1-F1
#
_entry.id   AF-N6UJJ1-F1
#
_cell.length_a   1.000
_cell.length_b   1.000
_cell.length_c   1.000
_cell.angle_alpha   90.00
_cell.angle_beta   90.00
_cell.angle_gamma   90.00
#
_symmetry.space_group_name_H-M   'P 1'
#
loop_
_entity.id
_entity.type
_entity.pdbx_description
1 polymer ?
#
loop_
_entity_poly.entity_id
_entity_poly.type
_entity_poly.pdbx_seq_one_letter_code
_entity_poly.pdbx_strand_id
1 'polypeptide(L)'
;MPSDPCNDTPREEHACSGYLEQEAADFCGKILSDPRFAACLKSMDLTGLLDSCKWDYCSCKESDKSTCTCETLEVYVKDCSHKGVKTIVQWRDEKTCPMKCTGGKVYMPCGPKNGQPMCGTVSMLPEDDDSCNEGCYCPEGTVLHENRCITKEQCPCKLRGKKFDPGASIPKDCNTCTCSNGQWDCTQVFCGARCAAVGDPHYVTFDGKVYDFMGQCSYYLVKTDELSIEAENIACAGSISQAMNFPASVSAGLPSCTKTVTIRISGQVIKLKQNHEVVVNGADVTKIPYNVSGSIIRAVSSIFLQVELPNGIEVWWDGVSRAYIDLPASFKGKTRGLCGTFNNNQKDDFVTPENDVEQSVIPFANKWKTLEKCNDVPDVLSAHPCDVNLHHKPTAERHCAKIKSDLFKACHCLRHGVFQKG
;
A
#
# COMPACT_ATOMS: atom_id res chain seq x y z
N MET A 1 -19.95 -31.33 44.55
CA MET A 1 -20.15 -32.50 43.68
C MET A 1 -19.44 -33.67 44.33
N PRO A 2 -20.11 -34.82 44.56
CA PRO A 2 -19.47 -35.98 45.15
C PRO A 2 -18.45 -36.55 44.18
N SER A 3 -17.30 -36.97 44.69
CA SER A 3 -16.32 -37.78 43.96
C SER A 3 -16.92 -39.17 43.74
N ASP A 4 -17.29 -39.50 42.50
CA ASP A 4 -17.60 -40.87 42.13
C ASP A 4 -16.34 -41.74 42.33
N PRO A 5 -16.44 -42.88 43.02
CA PRO A 5 -15.33 -43.82 43.09
C PRO A 5 -15.13 -44.44 41.69
N CYS A 6 -13.88 -44.46 41.22
CA CYS A 6 -13.51 -45.26 40.05
C CYS A 6 -13.79 -46.73 40.38
N ASN A 7 -14.86 -47.26 39.81
CA ASN A 7 -15.16 -48.68 39.86
C ASN A 7 -14.30 -49.35 38.78
N ASP A 8 -13.04 -49.63 39.11
CA ASP A 8 -12.15 -50.41 38.26
C ASP A 8 -12.60 -51.87 38.26
N THR A 9 -13.45 -52.20 37.30
CA THR A 9 -13.37 -53.50 36.65
C THR A 9 -13.51 -53.26 35.15
N PRO A 10 -12.38 -53.09 34.42
CA PRO A 10 -12.44 -53.21 32.98
C PRO A 10 -12.80 -54.67 32.68
N ARG A 11 -13.95 -54.89 32.03
CA ARG A 11 -14.16 -56.12 31.27
C ARG A 11 -13.21 -56.03 30.07
N GLU A 12 -11.96 -56.44 30.28
CA GLU A 12 -11.04 -56.74 29.19
C GLU A 12 -11.49 -58.06 28.55
N GLU A 13 -12.51 -57.99 27.69
CA GLU A 13 -12.49 -58.91 26.56
C GLU A 13 -11.30 -58.47 25.71
N HIS A 14 -10.24 -59.28 25.69
CA HIS A 14 -9.10 -59.06 24.81
C HIS A 14 -9.62 -58.89 23.38
N ALA A 15 -9.37 -57.69 22.81
CA ALA A 15 -9.90 -57.33 21.48
C ALA A 15 -9.48 -58.35 20.40
N CYS A 16 -8.29 -58.95 20.53
CA CYS A 16 -7.87 -60.11 19.75
C CYS A 16 -8.20 -61.40 20.49
N SER A 17 -9.02 -62.26 19.88
CA SER A 17 -9.16 -63.66 20.31
C SER A 17 -9.43 -64.58 19.13
N GLY A 18 -8.98 -65.84 19.25
CA GLY A 18 -9.23 -66.88 18.25
C GLY A 18 -8.57 -66.60 16.90
N TYR A 19 -9.31 -66.84 15.81
CA TYR A 19 -8.79 -66.71 14.44
C TYR A 19 -8.31 -65.28 14.10
N LEU A 20 -8.93 -64.26 14.69
CA LEU A 20 -8.57 -62.85 14.45
C LEU A 20 -7.19 -62.48 15.02
N GLU A 21 -6.78 -63.15 16.10
CA GLU A 21 -5.45 -62.95 16.71
C GLU A 21 -4.33 -63.45 15.78
N GLN A 22 -4.55 -64.56 15.09
CA GLN A 22 -3.60 -65.10 14.12
C GLN A 22 -3.51 -64.22 12.87
N GLU A 23 -4.63 -63.75 12.33
CA GLU A 23 -4.64 -62.81 11.21
C GLU A 23 -3.93 -61.49 11.57
N ALA A 24 -4.18 -60.96 12.76
CA ALA A 24 -3.52 -59.75 13.26
C ALA A 24 -2.00 -59.97 13.43
N ALA A 25 -1.58 -61.13 13.96
CA ALA A 25 -0.17 -61.46 14.11
C ALA A 25 0.55 -61.58 12.75
N ASP A 26 -0.07 -62.24 11.78
CA ASP A 26 0.48 -62.40 10.43
C ASP A 26 0.59 -61.05 9.71
N PHE A 27 -0.47 -60.23 9.77
CA PHE A 27 -0.48 -58.90 9.17
C PHE A 27 0.56 -57.97 9.81
N CYS A 28 0.51 -57.81 11.14
CA CYS A 28 1.40 -56.91 11.88
C CYS A 28 2.86 -57.35 11.82
N GLY A 29 3.14 -58.66 11.87
CA GLY A 29 4.48 -59.21 11.70
C GLY A 29 5.05 -58.90 10.31
N LYS A 30 4.23 -59.03 9.27
CA LYS A 30 4.63 -58.74 7.88
C LYS A 30 4.91 -57.25 7.65
N ILE A 31 4.04 -56.36 8.13
CA ILE A 31 4.15 -54.91 7.86
C ILE A 31 5.29 -54.26 8.66
N LEU A 32 5.51 -54.66 9.91
CA LEU A 32 6.61 -54.15 10.73
C LEU A 32 7.97 -54.69 10.28
N SER A 33 8.00 -55.87 9.66
CA SER A 33 9.21 -56.48 9.08
C SER A 33 9.43 -56.13 7.61
N ASP A 34 8.66 -55.17 7.06
CA ASP A 34 8.80 -54.75 5.66
C ASP A 34 10.24 -54.25 5.40
N PRO A 35 10.87 -54.64 4.28
CA PRO A 35 12.24 -54.23 3.94
C PRO A 35 12.47 -52.71 3.97
N ARG A 36 11.43 -51.89 3.74
CA ARG A 36 11.49 -50.43 3.86
C ARG A 36 11.92 -49.96 5.24
N PHE A 37 11.64 -50.75 6.28
CA PHE A 37 11.97 -50.44 7.67
C PHE A 37 13.22 -51.18 8.18
N ALA A 38 13.99 -51.84 7.32
CA ALA A 38 15.14 -52.66 7.73
C ALA A 38 16.20 -51.89 8.54
N ALA A 39 16.34 -50.58 8.32
CA ALA A 39 17.22 -49.73 9.12
C ALA A 39 16.70 -49.51 10.55
N CYS A 40 15.38 -49.42 10.73
CA CYS A 40 14.70 -49.24 12.02
C CYS A 40 14.76 -50.48 12.89
N LEU A 41 14.62 -51.66 12.28
CA LEU A 41 14.71 -52.96 12.95
C LEU A 41 16.02 -53.16 13.72
N LYS A 42 17.10 -52.49 13.28
CA LYS A 42 18.41 -52.58 13.94
C LYS A 42 18.54 -51.65 15.15
N SER A 43 17.65 -50.68 15.29
CA SER A 43 17.73 -49.61 16.30
C SER A 43 16.57 -49.57 17.29
N MET A 44 15.54 -50.40 17.12
CA MET A 44 14.31 -50.37 17.90
C MET A 44 13.85 -51.76 18.34
N ASP A 45 13.26 -51.84 19.54
CA ASP A 45 12.49 -52.99 20.00
C ASP A 45 11.05 -52.87 19.49
N LEU A 46 10.58 -53.88 18.75
CA LEU A 46 9.26 -53.88 18.15
C LEU A 46 8.19 -54.57 19.01
N THR A 47 8.55 -55.16 20.15
CA THR A 47 7.61 -55.99 20.93
C THR A 47 6.34 -55.20 21.29
N GLY A 48 6.50 -53.98 21.82
CA GLY A 48 5.38 -53.10 22.13
C GLY A 48 4.59 -52.64 20.89
N LEU A 49 5.27 -52.31 19.79
CA LEU A 49 4.63 -51.90 18.53
C LEU A 49 3.84 -53.04 17.88
N LEU A 50 4.32 -54.28 18.01
CA LEU A 50 3.64 -55.47 17.52
C LEU A 50 2.35 -55.72 18.30
N ASP A 51 2.39 -55.58 19.63
CA ASP A 51 1.20 -55.74 20.47
C ASP A 51 0.19 -54.62 20.24
N SER A 52 0.63 -53.37 20.10
CA SER A 52 -0.22 -52.23 19.71
C SER A 52 -0.86 -52.44 18.34
N CYS A 53 -0.09 -52.85 17.32
CA CYS A 53 -0.61 -53.11 15.98
C CYS A 53 -1.70 -54.19 15.99
N LYS A 54 -1.47 -55.30 16.72
CA LYS A 54 -2.45 -56.37 16.84
C LYS A 54 -3.73 -55.86 17.49
N TRP A 55 -3.60 -55.08 18.56
CA TRP A 55 -4.74 -54.46 19.23
C TRP A 55 -5.54 -53.59 18.26
N ASP A 56 -4.88 -52.67 17.54
CA ASP A 56 -5.51 -51.75 16.57
C ASP A 56 -6.23 -52.51 15.46
N TYR A 57 -5.62 -53.59 14.95
CA TYR A 57 -6.22 -54.43 13.92
C TYR A 57 -7.50 -55.12 14.43
N CYS A 58 -7.42 -55.74 15.60
CA CYS A 58 -8.53 -56.52 16.14
C CYS A 58 -9.72 -55.65 16.57
N SER A 59 -9.43 -54.50 17.19
CA SER A 59 -10.44 -53.52 17.62
C SER A 59 -11.05 -52.70 16.48
N CYS A 60 -10.45 -52.76 15.28
CA CYS A 60 -10.88 -52.00 14.12
C CYS A 60 -12.31 -52.36 13.72
N LYS A 61 -13.15 -51.31 13.61
CA LYS A 61 -14.57 -51.40 13.21
C LYS A 61 -14.78 -51.24 11.71
N GLU A 62 -13.74 -50.88 10.98
CA GLU A 62 -13.79 -50.73 9.52
C GLU A 62 -13.85 -52.08 8.81
N SER A 63 -14.40 -52.08 7.59
CA SER A 63 -14.47 -53.28 6.74
C SER A 63 -13.08 -53.82 6.37
N ASP A 64 -12.12 -52.93 6.16
CA ASP A 64 -10.70 -53.24 6.04
C ASP A 64 -9.99 -52.92 7.35
N LYS A 65 -9.72 -53.96 8.15
CA LYS A 65 -9.09 -53.85 9.46
C LYS A 65 -7.66 -53.30 9.41
N SER A 66 -6.99 -53.40 8.27
CA SER A 66 -5.62 -52.90 8.11
C SER A 66 -5.54 -51.37 8.26
N THR A 67 -6.61 -50.66 7.95
CA THR A 67 -6.67 -49.18 8.01
C THR A 67 -6.40 -48.61 9.39
N CYS A 68 -6.83 -49.29 10.45
CA CYS A 68 -6.62 -48.85 11.84
C CYS A 68 -5.16 -48.99 12.29
N THR A 69 -4.34 -49.82 11.62
CA THR A 69 -2.93 -50.04 12.00
C THR A 69 -1.99 -48.91 11.58
N CYS A 70 -2.49 -47.98 10.76
CA CYS A 70 -1.69 -46.90 10.20
C CYS A 70 -1.19 -45.88 11.22
N GLU A 71 -1.92 -45.70 12.33
CA GLU A 71 -1.47 -44.85 13.45
C GLU A 71 -0.25 -45.47 14.14
N THR A 72 -0.27 -46.78 14.42
CA THR A 72 0.88 -47.50 14.97
C THR A 72 2.10 -47.45 14.04
N LEU A 73 1.90 -47.55 12.72
CA LEU A 73 3.00 -47.42 11.74
C LEU A 73 3.57 -45.99 11.67
N GLU A 74 2.73 -44.98 11.82
CA GLU A 74 3.19 -43.59 11.87
C GLU A 74 4.05 -43.32 13.11
N VAL A 75 3.66 -43.86 14.26
CA VAL A 75 4.47 -43.84 15.49
C VAL A 75 5.80 -44.54 15.26
N TYR A 76 5.79 -45.74 14.66
CA TYR A 76 7.01 -46.49 14.35
C TYR A 76 8.00 -45.70 13.48
N VAL A 77 7.53 -45.11 12.38
CA VAL A 77 8.35 -44.33 11.45
C VAL A 77 8.92 -43.08 12.12
N LYS A 78 8.10 -42.39 12.93
CA LYS A 78 8.51 -41.18 13.65
C LYS A 78 9.57 -41.48 14.71
N ASP A 79 9.37 -42.53 15.50
CA ASP A 79 10.33 -42.96 16.52
C ASP A 79 11.65 -43.44 15.90
N CYS A 80 11.58 -44.15 14.77
CA CYS A 80 12.76 -44.54 14.03
C CYS A 80 13.54 -43.33 13.50
N SER A 81 12.83 -42.32 12.98
CA SER A 81 13.43 -41.06 12.54
C SER A 81 14.09 -40.31 13.70
N HIS A 82 13.47 -40.29 14.88
CA HIS A 82 14.06 -39.71 16.11
C HIS A 82 15.34 -40.44 16.57
N LYS A 83 15.51 -41.72 16.22
CA LYS A 83 16.75 -42.48 16.45
C LYS A 83 17.85 -42.17 15.41
N GLY A 84 17.61 -41.23 14.50
CA GLY A 84 18.59 -40.76 13.51
C GLY A 84 18.55 -41.52 12.18
N VAL A 85 17.57 -42.42 11.98
CA VAL A 85 17.40 -43.13 10.72
C VAL A 85 16.68 -42.23 9.72
N LYS A 86 17.45 -41.62 8.80
CA LYS A 86 16.93 -40.72 7.75
C LYS A 86 16.53 -41.42 6.45
N THR A 87 16.72 -42.74 6.33
CA THR A 87 16.55 -43.49 5.08
C THR A 87 15.12 -43.95 4.80
N ILE A 88 14.17 -43.70 5.70
CA ILE A 88 12.76 -44.05 5.49
C ILE A 88 12.13 -42.99 4.58
N VAL A 89 12.25 -43.18 3.28
CA VAL A 89 11.64 -42.30 2.27
C VAL A 89 10.44 -43.03 1.65
N GLN A 90 9.26 -42.40 1.64
CA GLN A 90 8.01 -42.93 1.05
C GLN A 90 7.57 -44.28 1.62
N TRP A 91 7.34 -44.35 2.94
CA TRP A 91 6.81 -45.58 3.55
C TRP A 91 5.31 -45.82 3.26
N ARG A 92 4.56 -44.77 2.91
CA ARG A 92 3.17 -44.87 2.46
C ARG A 92 3.09 -45.08 0.95
N ASP A 93 2.20 -45.97 0.53
CA ASP A 93 1.85 -46.21 -0.88
C ASP A 93 0.35 -46.57 -1.01
N GLU A 94 -0.11 -46.90 -2.22
CA GLU A 94 -1.52 -47.25 -2.47
C GLU A 94 -2.02 -48.48 -1.68
N LYS A 95 -1.10 -49.37 -1.27
CA LYS A 95 -1.39 -50.63 -0.57
C LYS A 95 -1.03 -50.57 0.92
N THR A 96 -0.21 -49.59 1.32
CA THR A 96 0.34 -49.42 2.66
C THR A 96 -0.03 -48.04 3.15
N CYS A 97 -1.10 -47.93 3.94
CA CYS A 97 -1.52 -46.69 4.60
C CYS A 97 -1.59 -45.46 3.68
N PRO A 98 -2.38 -45.51 2.59
CA PRO A 98 -2.45 -44.42 1.61
C PRO A 98 -2.96 -43.12 2.24
N MET A 99 -2.26 -42.01 1.98
CA MET A 99 -2.68 -40.67 2.41
C MET A 99 -3.52 -40.00 1.31
N LYS A 100 -4.78 -39.69 1.62
CA LYS A 100 -5.70 -39.02 0.69
C LYS A 100 -5.57 -37.50 0.80
N CYS A 101 -4.87 -36.90 -0.16
CA CYS A 101 -4.75 -35.45 -0.26
C CYS A 101 -5.90 -34.83 -1.06
N THR A 102 -6.37 -33.65 -0.63
CA THR A 102 -7.46 -32.92 -1.29
C THR A 102 -6.98 -31.57 -1.83
N GLY A 103 -7.72 -31.04 -2.81
CA GLY A 103 -7.42 -29.74 -3.41
C GLY A 103 -6.23 -29.75 -4.37
N GLY A 104 -5.96 -30.88 -5.03
CA GLY A 104 -4.83 -31.01 -5.98
C GLY A 104 -3.45 -31.13 -5.32
N LYS A 105 -3.41 -31.24 -3.99
CA LYS A 105 -2.18 -31.57 -3.26
C LYS A 105 -1.80 -33.03 -3.50
N VAL A 106 -0.52 -33.31 -3.41
CA VAL A 106 0.05 -34.66 -3.47
C VAL A 106 0.69 -35.00 -2.14
N TYR A 107 0.68 -36.28 -1.80
CA TYR A 107 1.43 -36.78 -0.66
C TYR A 107 2.92 -36.59 -0.92
N MET A 108 3.62 -35.96 0.03
CA MET A 108 5.06 -35.90 0.04
C MET A 108 5.61 -36.42 1.36
N PRO A 109 6.57 -37.36 1.32
CA PRO A 109 7.22 -37.91 2.51
C PRO A 109 8.08 -36.86 3.23
N CYS A 110 8.52 -35.83 2.49
CA CYS A 110 9.47 -34.83 2.94
C CYS A 110 9.12 -33.52 2.21
N GLY A 111 8.22 -32.73 2.80
CA GLY A 111 7.78 -31.45 2.26
C GLY A 111 8.48 -30.25 2.93
N PRO A 112 8.34 -29.05 2.33
CA PRO A 112 9.00 -27.84 2.80
C PRO A 112 8.48 -27.41 4.17
N LYS A 113 9.38 -27.20 5.13
CA LYS A 113 9.07 -26.79 6.51
C LYS A 113 8.69 -25.32 6.65
N ASN A 114 9.33 -24.44 5.87
CA ASN A 114 9.07 -22.99 5.87
C ASN A 114 7.81 -22.60 5.10
N GLY A 115 6.87 -23.54 4.95
CA GLY A 115 5.65 -23.39 4.18
C GLY A 115 5.85 -23.66 2.69
N GLN A 116 4.77 -24.06 2.04
CA GLN A 116 4.73 -24.22 0.58
C GLN A 116 4.55 -22.86 -0.10
N PRO A 117 5.01 -22.70 -1.36
CA PRO A 117 4.77 -21.49 -2.13
C PRO A 117 3.30 -21.10 -2.13
N MET A 118 3.00 -19.86 -1.74
CA MET A 118 1.65 -19.32 -1.72
C MET A 118 1.48 -18.27 -2.81
N CYS A 119 0.25 -18.14 -3.26
CA CYS A 119 -0.13 -17.15 -4.26
C CYS A 119 0.22 -15.72 -3.82
N GLY A 120 0.97 -14.98 -4.66
CA GLY A 120 1.40 -13.61 -4.40
C GLY A 120 2.66 -13.47 -3.52
N THR A 121 3.18 -14.56 -2.97
CA THR A 121 4.43 -14.55 -2.20
C THR A 121 5.62 -14.60 -3.16
N VAL A 122 6.57 -13.66 -3.02
CA VAL A 122 7.87 -13.76 -3.70
C VAL A 122 8.54 -15.01 -3.14
N SER A 123 8.80 -15.99 -4.00
CA SER A 123 9.42 -17.26 -3.64
C SER A 123 10.77 -16.95 -2.98
N MET A 124 10.85 -17.01 -1.65
CA MET A 124 12.14 -17.00 -0.98
C MET A 124 12.78 -18.35 -1.28
N LEU A 125 14.03 -18.32 -1.74
CA LEU A 125 14.81 -19.54 -1.94
C LEU A 125 14.77 -20.34 -0.64
N PRO A 126 14.49 -21.66 -0.68
CA PRO A 126 14.59 -22.46 0.53
C PRO A 126 16.03 -22.34 1.04
N GLU A 127 16.20 -21.91 2.28
CA GLU A 127 17.41 -22.25 3.03
C GLU A 127 17.49 -23.78 3.07
N ASP A 128 18.68 -24.34 2.85
CA ASP A 128 18.97 -25.77 3.04
C ASP A 128 18.78 -26.13 4.52
N ASP A 129 17.52 -26.27 4.95
CA ASP A 129 17.16 -26.88 6.21
C ASP A 129 16.94 -28.37 5.95
N ASP A 130 17.81 -29.18 6.55
CA ASP A 130 17.83 -30.66 6.51
C ASP A 130 16.60 -31.30 7.21
N SER A 131 15.63 -30.47 7.60
CA SER A 131 14.44 -30.79 8.39
C SER A 131 13.18 -30.61 7.53
N CYS A 132 12.54 -31.72 7.15
CA CYS A 132 11.27 -31.75 6.43
C CYS A 132 10.20 -32.52 7.21
N ASN A 133 8.93 -32.27 6.87
CA ASN A 133 7.79 -32.99 7.46
C ASN A 133 7.00 -33.72 6.37
N GLU A 134 6.45 -34.86 6.72
CA GLU A 134 5.52 -35.62 5.87
C GLU A 134 4.15 -34.91 5.81
N GLY A 135 3.49 -34.93 4.65
CA GLY A 135 2.15 -34.38 4.52
C GLY A 135 1.67 -34.16 3.09
N CYS A 136 0.56 -33.43 2.95
CA CYS A 136 -0.02 -33.05 1.66
C CYS A 136 0.43 -31.64 1.26
N TYR A 137 1.10 -31.50 0.12
CA TYR A 137 1.48 -30.18 -0.40
C TYR A 137 1.27 -30.08 -1.90
N CYS A 138 1.39 -28.86 -2.41
CA CYS A 138 1.28 -28.59 -3.82
C CYS A 138 2.46 -29.16 -4.62
N PRO A 139 2.18 -29.81 -5.77
CA PRO A 139 3.23 -30.33 -6.63
C PRO A 139 4.07 -29.21 -7.23
N GLU A 140 5.25 -29.56 -7.71
CA GLU A 140 6.17 -28.63 -8.37
C GLU A 140 5.48 -27.84 -9.50
N GLY A 141 5.80 -26.55 -9.62
CA GLY A 141 5.16 -25.64 -10.59
C GLY A 141 3.82 -25.06 -10.14
N THR A 142 3.26 -25.50 -9.01
CA THR A 142 2.00 -24.97 -8.46
C THR A 142 2.19 -24.25 -7.13
N VAL A 143 1.21 -23.43 -6.76
CA VAL A 143 1.19 -22.66 -5.51
C VAL A 143 -0.12 -22.88 -4.77
N LEU A 144 -0.09 -22.75 -3.45
CA LEU A 144 -1.26 -22.86 -2.59
C LEU A 144 -2.11 -21.57 -2.67
N HIS A 145 -3.39 -21.74 -2.99
CA HIS A 145 -4.42 -20.71 -2.93
C HIS A 145 -5.73 -21.30 -2.40
N GLU A 146 -6.26 -20.76 -1.29
CA GLU A 146 -7.54 -21.20 -0.69
C GLU A 146 -7.67 -22.72 -0.54
N ASN A 147 -6.63 -23.35 0.00
CA ASN A 147 -6.52 -24.80 0.20
C ASN A 147 -6.50 -25.65 -1.08
N ARG A 148 -6.25 -25.03 -2.25
CA ARG A 148 -6.08 -25.71 -3.54
C ARG A 148 -4.74 -25.35 -4.17
N CYS A 149 -4.24 -26.23 -5.03
CA CYS A 149 -3.02 -25.99 -5.82
C CYS A 149 -3.42 -25.46 -7.20
N ILE A 150 -2.92 -24.27 -7.53
CA ILE A 150 -3.14 -23.60 -8.81
C ILE A 150 -1.79 -23.23 -9.44
N THR A 151 -1.76 -22.94 -10.74
CA THR A 151 -0.53 -22.43 -11.36
C THR A 151 -0.29 -20.97 -10.94
N LYS A 152 0.95 -20.49 -11.04
CA LYS A 152 1.28 -19.10 -10.68
C LYS A 152 0.46 -18.11 -11.49
N GLU A 153 0.20 -18.39 -12.76
CA GLU A 153 -0.52 -17.53 -13.70
C GLU A 153 -2.01 -17.37 -13.33
N GLN A 154 -2.56 -18.34 -12.60
CA GLN A 154 -3.94 -18.31 -12.12
C GLN A 154 -4.12 -17.51 -10.83
N CYS A 155 -3.03 -16.97 -10.28
CA CYS A 155 -3.08 -16.23 -9.03
C CYS A 155 -3.83 -14.91 -9.12
N PRO A 156 -4.93 -14.72 -8.37
CA PRO A 156 -5.61 -13.43 -8.32
C PRO A 156 -4.80 -12.41 -7.52
N CYS A 157 -4.87 -11.16 -7.93
CA CYS A 157 -4.27 -10.04 -7.21
C CYS A 157 -5.24 -9.46 -6.19
N LYS A 158 -4.70 -8.84 -5.15
CA LYS A 158 -5.50 -8.08 -4.18
C LYS A 158 -5.09 -6.62 -4.21
N LEU A 159 -6.06 -5.73 -4.22
CA LEU A 159 -5.84 -4.30 -4.01
C LEU A 159 -6.91 -3.76 -3.07
N ARG A 160 -6.49 -3.27 -1.89
CA ARG A 160 -7.37 -2.68 -0.86
C ARG A 160 -8.56 -3.58 -0.50
N GLY A 161 -8.29 -4.86 -0.30
CA GLY A 161 -9.30 -5.87 0.07
C GLY A 161 -10.15 -6.41 -1.08
N LYS A 162 -10.11 -5.80 -2.28
CA LYS A 162 -10.77 -6.34 -3.47
C LYS A 162 -9.86 -7.33 -4.19
N LYS A 163 -10.44 -8.44 -4.64
CA LYS A 163 -9.78 -9.44 -5.48
C LYS A 163 -9.94 -9.07 -6.96
N PHE A 164 -8.91 -9.33 -7.75
CA PHE A 164 -8.86 -9.09 -9.19
C PHE A 164 -8.35 -10.36 -9.86
N ASP A 165 -8.99 -10.72 -10.97
CA ASP A 165 -8.59 -11.89 -11.76
C ASP A 165 -7.23 -11.66 -12.44
N PRO A 166 -6.48 -12.73 -12.74
CA PRO A 166 -5.27 -12.63 -13.54
C PRO A 166 -5.53 -11.92 -14.87
N GLY A 167 -4.60 -11.06 -15.28
CA GLY A 167 -4.73 -10.21 -16.47
C GLY A 167 -5.60 -8.96 -16.29
N ALA A 168 -6.30 -8.81 -15.16
CA ALA A 168 -7.03 -7.57 -14.87
C ALA A 168 -6.08 -6.37 -14.84
N SER A 169 -6.48 -5.29 -15.50
CA SER A 169 -5.70 -4.06 -15.59
C SER A 169 -6.40 -2.91 -14.86
N ILE A 170 -5.63 -2.13 -14.11
CA ILE A 170 -6.12 -0.94 -13.40
C ILE A 170 -5.20 0.26 -13.67
N PRO A 171 -5.76 1.48 -13.76
CA PRO A 171 -4.94 2.68 -13.81
C PRO A 171 -4.33 2.97 -12.44
N LYS A 172 -3.07 3.41 -12.44
CA LYS A 172 -2.36 3.97 -11.29
C LYS A 172 -1.68 5.26 -11.76
N ASP A 173 -2.31 6.39 -11.48
CA ASP A 173 -1.94 7.69 -12.04
C ASP A 173 -1.92 7.63 -13.57
N CYS A 174 -0.78 7.90 -14.22
CA CYS A 174 -0.60 7.74 -15.66
C CYS A 174 -0.15 6.32 -16.09
N ASN A 175 0.10 5.43 -15.12
CA ASN A 175 0.58 4.07 -15.37
C ASN A 175 -0.58 3.07 -15.45
N THR A 176 -0.32 1.93 -16.08
CA THR A 176 -1.22 0.79 -16.11
C THR A 176 -0.61 -0.34 -15.32
N CYS A 177 -1.34 -0.88 -14.35
CA CYS A 177 -0.95 -2.03 -13.56
C CYS A 177 -1.77 -3.24 -13.96
N THR A 178 -1.11 -4.32 -14.35
CA THR A 178 -1.72 -5.58 -14.75
C THR A 178 -1.48 -6.62 -13.68
N CYS A 179 -2.51 -7.38 -13.31
CA CYS A 179 -2.37 -8.49 -12.40
C CYS A 179 -1.64 -9.65 -13.10
N SER A 180 -0.44 -9.99 -12.63
CA SER A 180 0.37 -11.08 -13.14
C SER A 180 0.97 -11.87 -11.99
N ASN A 181 0.76 -13.18 -11.98
CA ASN A 181 1.30 -14.08 -10.95
C ASN A 181 0.93 -13.70 -9.49
N GLY A 182 -0.26 -13.13 -9.29
CA GLY A 182 -0.72 -12.66 -7.98
C GLY A 182 -0.10 -11.35 -7.52
N GLN A 183 0.68 -10.68 -8.38
CA GLN A 183 1.33 -9.40 -8.13
C GLN A 183 0.92 -8.35 -9.16
N TRP A 184 1.01 -7.08 -8.78
CA TRP A 184 0.74 -5.97 -9.68
C TRP A 184 2.00 -5.61 -10.45
N ASP A 185 2.02 -5.91 -11.74
CA ASP A 185 3.06 -5.46 -12.66
C ASP A 185 2.62 -4.13 -13.31
N CYS A 186 3.31 -3.05 -12.97
CA CYS A 186 2.94 -1.70 -13.40
C CYS A 186 3.97 -1.15 -14.38
N THR A 187 3.49 -0.45 -15.41
CA THR A 187 4.34 0.41 -16.23
C THR A 187 5.07 1.42 -15.35
N GLN A 188 6.29 1.79 -15.74
CA GLN A 188 7.16 2.70 -14.99
C GLN A 188 7.37 4.02 -15.75
N VAL A 189 6.26 4.60 -16.22
CA VAL A 189 6.25 5.91 -16.87
C VAL A 189 6.18 6.98 -15.79
N PHE A 190 7.03 8.00 -15.89
CA PHE A 190 6.91 9.17 -15.03
C PHE A 190 5.66 9.96 -15.40
N CYS A 191 4.85 10.26 -14.39
CA CYS A 191 3.62 11.02 -14.59
C CYS A 191 3.89 12.52 -14.47
N GLY A 192 2.99 13.31 -15.06
CA GLY A 192 2.88 14.72 -14.69
C GLY A 192 2.44 14.87 -13.24
N ALA A 193 2.63 16.05 -12.68
CA ALA A 193 2.27 16.36 -11.30
C ALA A 193 1.59 17.73 -11.21
N ARG A 194 0.79 17.89 -10.16
CA ARG A 194 0.08 19.13 -9.84
C ARG A 194 0.64 19.74 -8.57
N CYS A 195 1.07 20.99 -8.66
CA CYS A 195 1.29 21.85 -7.49
C CYS A 195 0.00 22.65 -7.20
N ALA A 196 -0.23 22.96 -5.93
CA ALA A 196 -1.35 23.78 -5.50
C ALA A 196 -0.89 24.89 -4.55
N ALA A 197 -1.43 26.09 -4.75
CA ALA A 197 -1.38 27.20 -3.79
C ALA A 197 -2.84 27.63 -3.55
N VAL A 198 -3.39 27.27 -2.39
CA VAL A 198 -4.83 27.34 -2.13
C VAL A 198 -5.14 28.00 -0.78
N GLY A 199 -6.18 28.83 -0.75
CA GLY A 199 -6.74 29.35 0.49
C GLY A 199 -5.82 30.34 1.19
N ASP A 200 -5.63 30.15 2.50
CA ASP A 200 -4.88 31.00 3.42
C ASP A 200 -3.53 30.38 3.83
N PRO A 201 -2.50 30.69 3.07
CA PRO A 201 -2.08 29.91 1.93
C PRO A 201 -1.50 28.53 2.33
N HIS A 202 -2.20 27.50 1.89
CA HIS A 202 -1.73 26.12 1.92
C HIS A 202 -1.07 25.78 0.60
N TYR A 203 0.11 25.15 0.67
CA TYR A 203 0.86 24.70 -0.49
C TYR A 203 0.93 23.18 -0.54
N VAL A 204 0.92 22.66 -1.77
CA VAL A 204 1.20 21.27 -2.07
C VAL A 204 2.21 21.26 -3.20
N THR A 205 3.41 20.75 -2.95
CA THR A 205 4.47 20.62 -3.96
C THR A 205 4.13 19.55 -5.01
N PHE A 206 4.88 19.52 -6.10
CA PHE A 206 4.74 18.47 -7.12
C PHE A 206 4.99 17.06 -6.57
N ASP A 207 5.84 16.93 -5.56
CA ASP A 207 6.12 15.65 -4.90
C ASP A 207 5.15 15.35 -3.75
N GLY A 208 4.15 16.21 -3.53
CA GLY A 208 3.05 16.02 -2.58
C GLY A 208 3.34 16.46 -1.15
N LYS A 209 4.42 17.22 -0.91
CA LYS A 209 4.69 17.82 0.40
C LYS A 209 3.69 18.93 0.67
N VAL A 210 3.00 18.84 1.80
CA VAL A 210 2.00 19.83 2.24
C VAL A 210 2.62 20.74 3.30
N TYR A 211 2.49 22.04 3.15
CA TYR A 211 2.98 23.02 4.11
C TYR A 211 2.24 24.37 4.03
N ASP A 212 2.37 25.18 5.07
CA ASP A 212 1.67 26.47 5.20
C ASP A 212 2.67 27.62 5.27
N PHE A 213 2.46 28.71 4.51
CA PHE A 213 3.38 29.84 4.50
C PHE A 213 2.70 31.19 4.26
N MET A 214 2.43 31.93 5.34
CA MET A 214 1.62 33.16 5.38
C MET A 214 2.36 34.43 4.87
N GLY A 215 3.20 34.30 3.85
CA GLY A 215 3.94 35.42 3.27
C GLY A 215 3.06 36.43 2.54
N GLN A 216 3.29 37.72 2.77
CA GLN A 216 2.57 38.84 2.13
C GLN A 216 3.49 39.57 1.14
N CYS A 217 3.91 38.87 0.08
CA CYS A 217 4.77 39.35 -0.99
C CYS A 217 4.46 38.57 -2.27
N SER A 218 5.17 38.88 -3.36
CA SER A 218 5.25 38.03 -4.54
C SER A 218 6.34 36.97 -4.39
N TYR A 219 6.00 35.70 -4.62
CA TYR A 219 6.90 34.55 -4.49
C TYR A 219 6.94 33.73 -5.78
N TYR A 220 8.08 33.09 -6.06
CA TYR A 220 8.19 32.11 -7.14
C TYR A 220 7.51 30.80 -6.73
N LEU A 221 6.39 30.47 -7.38
CA LEU A 221 5.80 29.13 -7.28
C LEU A 221 6.65 28.14 -8.05
N VAL A 222 6.98 28.48 -9.30
CA VAL A 222 7.86 27.70 -10.17
C VAL A 222 8.86 28.63 -10.82
N LYS A 223 10.13 28.26 -10.78
CA LYS A 223 11.22 28.92 -11.50
C LYS A 223 12.05 27.87 -12.23
N THR A 224 12.24 28.11 -13.51
CA THR A 224 13.11 27.37 -14.44
C THR A 224 14.00 28.38 -15.16
N ASP A 225 14.88 27.92 -16.05
CA ASP A 225 15.74 28.82 -16.82
C ASP A 225 14.93 29.60 -17.88
N GLU A 226 13.82 29.04 -18.38
CA GLU A 226 13.02 29.61 -19.47
C GLU A 226 11.68 30.24 -19.04
N LEU A 227 11.21 29.95 -17.81
CA LEU A 227 9.88 30.32 -17.32
C LEU A 227 9.91 30.61 -15.81
N SER A 228 9.10 31.60 -15.40
CA SER A 228 8.64 31.74 -14.01
C SER A 228 7.12 31.79 -13.90
N ILE A 229 6.60 31.21 -12.82
CA ILE A 229 5.22 31.36 -12.35
C ILE A 229 5.29 31.91 -10.94
N GLU A 230 4.71 33.09 -10.74
CA GLU A 230 4.78 33.88 -9.53
C GLU A 230 3.38 34.04 -8.92
N ALA A 231 3.28 33.97 -7.59
CA ALA A 231 2.06 34.27 -6.85
C ALA A 231 2.26 35.54 -6.03
N GLU A 232 1.45 36.55 -6.29
CA GLU A 232 1.35 37.75 -5.45
C GLU A 232 0.38 37.46 -4.31
N ASN A 233 0.92 37.31 -3.10
CA ASN A 233 0.16 37.12 -1.89
C ASN A 233 0.05 38.44 -1.14
N ILE A 234 -1.16 38.76 -0.70
CA ILE A 234 -1.40 39.87 0.22
C ILE A 234 -2.23 39.38 1.42
N ALA A 235 -2.41 40.21 2.44
CA ALA A 235 -3.37 39.91 3.50
C ALA A 235 -4.76 39.61 2.89
N CYS A 236 -5.34 38.48 3.26
CA CYS A 236 -6.66 38.08 2.75
C CYS A 236 -7.66 39.21 3.03
N ALA A 237 -8.38 39.66 2.00
CA ALA A 237 -9.54 40.50 2.18
C ALA A 237 -10.63 39.61 2.79
N GLY A 238 -10.63 39.48 4.11
CA GLY A 238 -11.71 38.82 4.79
C GLY A 238 -12.99 39.58 4.47
N SER A 239 -13.98 38.88 3.91
CA SER A 239 -15.39 39.27 4.05
C SER A 239 -15.75 39.54 5.52
N ILE A 240 -14.97 39.00 6.47
CA ILE A 240 -15.02 39.30 7.92
C ILE A 240 -14.40 40.66 8.28
N SER A 241 -13.21 41.00 7.76
CA SER A 241 -12.55 42.30 8.06
C SER A 241 -13.33 43.49 7.50
N GLN A 242 -13.98 43.34 6.35
CA GLN A 242 -14.86 44.37 5.76
C GLN A 242 -16.23 44.45 6.47
N ALA A 243 -16.78 43.33 6.94
CA ALA A 243 -18.03 43.34 7.71
C ALA A 243 -17.86 43.92 9.13
N MET A 244 -16.65 43.90 9.69
CA MET A 244 -16.37 44.26 11.09
C MET A 244 -15.61 45.60 11.25
N ASN A 245 -15.34 46.32 10.16
CA ASN A 245 -14.70 47.63 10.14
C ASN A 245 -13.39 47.70 10.96
N PHE A 246 -12.58 46.63 10.95
CA PHE A 246 -11.26 46.66 11.57
C PHE A 246 -10.28 47.42 10.67
N PRO A 247 -9.44 48.31 11.22
CA PRO A 247 -8.40 48.96 10.42
C PRO A 247 -7.48 47.90 9.81
N ALA A 248 -7.13 48.08 8.53
CA ALA A 248 -6.12 47.30 7.84
C ALA A 248 -4.74 47.61 8.43
N SER A 249 -4.51 47.23 9.68
CA SER A 249 -3.16 47.23 10.23
C SER A 249 -2.45 46.00 9.66
N VAL A 250 -1.34 46.27 8.99
CA VAL A 250 -0.34 45.30 8.52
C VAL A 250 0.27 44.61 9.75
N SER A 251 -0.52 43.80 10.43
CA SER A 251 -0.11 43.06 11.61
C SER A 251 0.45 41.73 11.16
N ALA A 252 1.69 41.45 11.58
CA ALA A 252 2.29 40.14 11.44
C ALA A 252 1.33 39.08 12.00
N GLY A 253 1.04 38.02 11.23
CA GLY A 253 0.15 36.93 11.63
C GLY A 253 -1.23 36.89 10.99
N LEU A 254 -1.60 37.85 10.12
CA LEU A 254 -2.81 37.73 9.30
C LEU A 254 -2.63 36.71 8.16
N PRO A 255 -3.67 35.93 7.83
CA PRO A 255 -3.61 34.99 6.71
C PRO A 255 -3.36 35.73 5.40
N SER A 256 -2.56 35.12 4.51
CA SER A 256 -2.30 35.65 3.19
C SER A 256 -2.99 34.85 2.09
N CYS A 257 -3.50 35.54 1.08
CA CYS A 257 -4.22 34.96 -0.04
C CYS A 257 -3.56 35.40 -1.33
N THR A 258 -3.45 34.48 -2.30
CA THR A 258 -3.01 34.82 -3.65
C THR A 258 -4.03 35.74 -4.31
N LYS A 259 -3.57 36.82 -4.93
CA LYS A 259 -4.40 37.76 -5.70
C LYS A 259 -4.09 37.79 -7.17
N THR A 260 -2.83 37.60 -7.51
CA THR A 260 -2.36 37.61 -8.89
C THR A 260 -1.47 36.41 -9.10
N VAL A 261 -1.72 35.66 -10.16
CA VAL A 261 -0.77 34.68 -10.70
C VAL A 261 -0.12 35.31 -11.94
N THR A 262 1.20 35.47 -11.93
CA THR A 262 1.96 36.03 -13.05
C THR A 262 2.79 34.94 -13.70
N ILE A 263 2.58 34.72 -15.00
CA ILE A 263 3.32 33.76 -15.81
C ILE A 263 4.24 34.55 -16.74
N ARG A 264 5.54 34.23 -16.71
CA ARG A 264 6.56 34.84 -17.57
C ARG A 264 7.24 33.78 -18.42
N ILE A 265 6.99 33.80 -19.73
CA ILE A 265 7.54 32.80 -20.67
C ILE A 265 7.85 33.46 -22.01
N SER A 266 9.05 33.20 -22.55
CA SER A 266 9.48 33.69 -23.86
C SER A 266 9.23 35.20 -24.09
N GLY A 267 9.50 36.01 -23.06
CA GLY A 267 9.29 37.47 -23.08
C GLY A 267 7.85 37.93 -22.87
N GLN A 268 6.88 37.03 -22.82
CA GLN A 268 5.48 37.33 -22.54
C GLN A 268 5.20 37.37 -21.03
N VAL A 269 4.32 38.28 -20.62
CA VAL A 269 3.86 38.42 -19.24
C VAL A 269 2.34 38.32 -19.21
N ILE A 270 1.84 37.21 -18.67
CA ILE A 270 0.41 36.95 -18.51
C ILE A 270 0.08 37.07 -17.02
N LYS A 271 -0.84 37.96 -16.65
CA LYS A 271 -1.30 38.15 -15.27
C LYS A 271 -2.76 37.74 -15.16
N LEU A 272 -3.04 36.80 -14.28
CA LEU A 272 -4.37 36.37 -13.89
C LEU A 272 -4.67 37.00 -12.54
N LYS A 273 -5.59 37.96 -12.50
CA LYS A 273 -5.97 38.70 -11.29
C LYS A 273 -7.30 38.19 -10.74
N GLN A 274 -7.67 38.67 -9.56
CA GLN A 274 -8.99 38.43 -8.99
C GLN A 274 -10.13 38.84 -9.94
N ASN A 275 -11.33 38.27 -9.73
CA ASN A 275 -12.51 38.47 -10.57
C ASN A 275 -12.30 38.06 -12.05
N HIS A 276 -11.34 37.16 -12.30
CA HIS A 276 -10.99 36.69 -13.65
C HIS A 276 -10.50 37.80 -14.60
N GLU A 277 -9.98 38.91 -14.06
CA GLU A 277 -9.33 39.93 -14.88
C GLU A 277 -7.99 39.40 -15.41
N VAL A 278 -7.76 39.57 -16.72
CA VAL A 278 -6.55 39.09 -17.40
C VAL A 278 -5.82 40.26 -18.04
N VAL A 279 -4.52 40.34 -17.80
CA VAL A 279 -3.63 41.34 -18.43
C VAL A 279 -2.51 40.61 -19.13
N VAL A 280 -2.31 40.88 -20.42
CA VAL A 280 -1.22 40.31 -21.22
C VAL A 280 -0.33 41.44 -21.72
N ASN A 281 0.96 41.40 -21.39
CA ASN A 281 1.96 42.40 -21.81
C ASN A 281 1.56 43.85 -21.48
N GLY A 282 0.84 44.05 -20.37
CA GLY A 282 0.36 45.35 -19.92
C GLY A 282 -0.98 45.81 -20.52
N ALA A 283 -1.57 45.04 -21.44
CA ALA A 283 -2.88 45.32 -22.02
C ALA A 283 -3.96 44.42 -21.41
N ASP A 284 -5.12 44.99 -21.11
CA ASP A 284 -6.27 44.24 -20.59
C ASP A 284 -6.89 43.36 -21.68
N VAL A 285 -7.14 42.09 -21.34
CA VAL A 285 -7.81 41.13 -22.21
C VAL A 285 -9.30 41.09 -21.84
N THR A 286 -10.13 41.61 -22.73
CA THR A 286 -11.59 41.73 -22.51
C THR A 286 -12.41 40.58 -23.09
N LYS A 287 -11.78 39.70 -23.87
CA LYS A 287 -12.43 38.55 -24.52
C LYS A 287 -11.58 37.29 -24.37
N ILE A 288 -12.22 36.20 -23.97
CA ILE A 288 -11.64 34.86 -23.81
C ILE A 288 -12.45 33.90 -24.71
N PRO A 289 -11.83 32.94 -25.42
CA PRO A 289 -10.40 32.58 -25.37
C PRO A 289 -9.49 33.63 -25.99
N TYR A 290 -8.25 33.68 -25.52
CA TYR A 290 -7.20 34.58 -25.99
C TYR A 290 -5.91 33.80 -26.24
N ASN A 291 -5.23 34.06 -27.36
CA ASN A 291 -3.99 33.37 -27.73
C ASN A 291 -2.85 34.39 -27.84
N VAL A 292 -1.71 34.06 -27.23
CA VAL A 292 -0.50 34.89 -27.27
C VAL A 292 0.74 34.00 -27.33
N SER A 293 1.49 34.09 -28.43
CA SER A 293 2.74 33.33 -28.64
C SER A 293 2.61 31.83 -28.34
N GLY A 294 1.51 31.21 -28.79
CA GLY A 294 1.22 29.79 -28.57
C GLY A 294 0.65 29.46 -27.18
N SER A 295 0.55 30.43 -26.27
CA SER A 295 -0.15 30.27 -25.00
C SER A 295 -1.64 30.55 -25.18
N ILE A 296 -2.50 29.67 -24.68
CA ILE A 296 -3.95 29.74 -24.83
C ILE A 296 -4.57 30.00 -23.46
N ILE A 297 -5.27 31.13 -23.34
CA ILE A 297 -6.05 31.50 -22.16
C ILE A 297 -7.51 31.18 -22.43
N ARG A 298 -8.15 30.35 -21.60
CA ARG A 298 -9.55 29.94 -21.75
C ARG A 298 -10.27 29.81 -20.43
N ALA A 299 -11.59 30.01 -20.43
CA ALA A 299 -12.45 29.60 -19.35
C ALA A 299 -12.81 28.12 -19.53
N VAL A 300 -12.47 27.29 -18.54
CA VAL A 300 -12.69 25.83 -18.58
C VAL A 300 -13.85 25.41 -17.67
N SER A 301 -14.36 26.33 -16.86
CA SER A 301 -15.61 26.21 -16.11
C SER A 301 -16.11 27.60 -15.74
N SER A 302 -17.22 27.68 -15.01
CA SER A 302 -17.67 28.93 -14.39
C SER A 302 -16.75 29.45 -13.27
N ILE A 303 -15.81 28.62 -12.80
CA ILE A 303 -14.93 28.93 -11.67
C ILE A 303 -13.48 29.14 -12.13
N PHE A 304 -13.03 28.46 -13.18
CA PHE A 304 -11.60 28.42 -13.52
C PHE A 304 -11.30 29.03 -14.88
N LEU A 305 -10.31 29.92 -14.88
CA LEU A 305 -9.47 30.21 -16.04
C LEU A 305 -8.30 29.22 -16.08
N GLN A 306 -7.92 28.82 -17.28
CA GLN A 306 -6.74 28.01 -17.55
C GLN A 306 -5.87 28.71 -18.60
N VAL A 307 -4.57 28.74 -18.36
CA VAL A 307 -3.54 29.12 -19.33
C VAL A 307 -2.75 27.87 -19.69
N GLU A 308 -2.91 27.41 -20.93
CA GLU A 308 -2.09 26.33 -21.51
C GLU A 308 -0.89 26.96 -22.21
N LEU A 309 0.32 26.58 -21.79
CA LEU A 309 1.58 27.07 -22.36
C LEU A 309 2.06 26.16 -23.48
N PRO A 310 2.88 26.67 -24.43
CA PRO A 310 3.35 25.87 -25.58
C PRO A 310 4.22 24.66 -25.22
N ASN A 311 4.74 24.60 -23.99
CA ASN A 311 5.51 23.47 -23.44
C ASN A 311 4.64 22.46 -22.66
N GLY A 312 3.32 22.59 -22.71
CA GLY A 312 2.35 21.68 -22.09
C GLY A 312 2.08 21.93 -20.60
N ILE A 313 2.61 23.02 -20.04
CA ILE A 313 2.28 23.46 -18.68
C ILE A 313 0.88 24.07 -18.67
N GLU A 314 0.09 23.73 -17.66
CA GLU A 314 -1.23 24.31 -17.46
C GLU A 314 -1.29 25.06 -16.12
N VAL A 315 -1.68 26.33 -16.16
CA VAL A 315 -1.90 27.16 -14.97
C VAL A 315 -3.38 27.43 -14.81
N TRP A 316 -3.94 27.03 -13.67
CA TRP A 316 -5.35 27.17 -13.34
C TRP A 316 -5.53 28.22 -12.26
N TRP A 317 -6.52 29.09 -12.43
CA TRP A 317 -6.82 30.18 -11.52
C TRP A 317 -8.32 30.31 -11.32
N ASP A 318 -8.76 30.36 -10.05
CA ASP A 318 -10.18 30.40 -9.72
C ASP A 318 -10.80 31.80 -9.64
N GLY A 319 -10.01 32.85 -9.95
CA GLY A 319 -10.46 34.23 -9.84
C GLY A 319 -10.51 34.78 -8.41
N VAL A 320 -10.13 34.00 -7.39
CA VAL A 320 -10.28 34.38 -5.98
C VAL A 320 -8.97 34.24 -5.23
N SER A 321 -8.48 33.01 -5.04
CA SER A 321 -7.27 32.72 -4.24
C SER A 321 -6.65 31.34 -4.48
N ARG A 322 -7.19 30.52 -5.38
CA ARG A 322 -6.69 29.16 -5.64
C ARG A 322 -6.01 29.09 -6.99
N ALA A 323 -4.73 28.73 -6.95
CA ALA A 323 -3.92 28.47 -8.13
C ALA A 323 -3.48 27.00 -8.15
N TYR A 324 -3.53 26.38 -9.34
CA TYR A 324 -2.95 25.06 -9.58
C TYR A 324 -2.02 25.13 -10.79
N ILE A 325 -0.93 24.37 -10.73
CA ILE A 325 0.04 24.28 -11.83
C ILE A 325 0.20 22.80 -12.14
N ASP A 326 -0.14 22.40 -13.36
CA ASP A 326 0.13 21.06 -13.87
C ASP A 326 1.38 21.09 -14.75
N LEU A 327 2.31 20.20 -14.43
CA LEU A 327 3.51 19.99 -15.23
C LEU A 327 3.49 18.63 -15.90
N PRO A 328 3.85 18.55 -17.20
CA PRO A 328 4.09 17.27 -17.83
C PRO A 328 5.37 16.62 -17.28
N ALA A 329 5.48 15.30 -17.42
CA ALA A 329 6.61 14.51 -16.91
C ALA A 329 7.99 14.97 -17.43
N SER A 330 8.03 15.68 -18.56
CA SER A 330 9.25 16.25 -19.15
C SER A 330 9.93 17.32 -18.27
N PHE A 331 9.23 17.84 -17.25
CA PHE A 331 9.75 18.80 -16.27
C PHE A 331 10.36 18.16 -15.02
N LYS A 332 10.40 16.83 -14.94
CA LYS A 332 10.96 16.14 -13.78
C LYS A 332 12.37 16.63 -13.44
N GLY A 333 12.57 17.08 -12.20
CA GLY A 333 13.85 17.57 -11.69
C GLY A 333 14.30 18.91 -12.28
N LYS A 334 13.44 19.63 -13.00
CA LYS A 334 13.77 20.92 -13.66
C LYS A 334 13.16 22.13 -12.95
N THR A 335 12.39 21.93 -11.90
CA THR A 335 11.71 23.01 -11.20
C THR A 335 12.41 23.37 -9.91
N ARG A 336 12.27 24.63 -9.52
CA ARG A 336 12.55 25.14 -8.17
C ARG A 336 11.48 26.16 -7.80
N GLY A 337 11.43 26.58 -6.54
CA GLY A 337 10.41 27.49 -6.02
C GLY A 337 9.52 26.82 -4.97
N LEU A 338 8.44 27.49 -4.58
CA LEU A 338 7.50 27.00 -3.58
C LEU A 338 6.82 25.67 -3.98
N CYS A 339 6.75 25.35 -5.27
CA CYS A 339 6.21 24.06 -5.73
C CYS A 339 7.21 22.89 -5.69
N GLY A 340 8.45 23.11 -5.23
CA GLY A 340 9.44 22.05 -5.07
C GLY A 340 10.18 21.64 -6.34
N THR A 341 10.86 20.50 -6.28
CA THR A 341 11.86 20.05 -7.28
C THR A 341 11.29 19.11 -8.34
N PHE A 342 10.09 18.55 -8.10
CA PHE A 342 9.39 17.61 -8.96
C PHE A 342 10.27 16.41 -9.35
N ASN A 343 10.80 15.68 -8.37
CA ASN A 343 11.68 14.54 -8.60
C ASN A 343 11.23 13.26 -7.87
N ASN A 344 10.03 13.28 -7.28
CA ASN A 344 9.46 12.27 -6.37
C ASN A 344 10.18 12.17 -5.01
N ASN A 345 10.79 13.24 -4.51
CA ASN A 345 11.48 13.29 -3.23
C ASN A 345 11.11 14.52 -2.40
N GLN A 346 10.10 14.37 -1.53
CA GLN A 346 9.66 15.42 -0.61
C GLN A 346 10.74 15.96 0.36
N LYS A 347 11.85 15.23 0.54
CA LYS A 347 12.93 15.66 1.44
C LYS A 347 13.75 16.83 0.87
N ASP A 348 13.76 17.00 -0.45
CA ASP A 348 14.48 18.09 -1.12
C ASP A 348 13.57 19.17 -1.70
N ASP A 349 12.27 19.09 -1.49
CA ASP A 349 11.31 20.12 -1.93
C ASP A 349 11.62 21.53 -1.39
N PHE A 350 12.39 21.64 -0.31
CA PHE A 350 12.81 22.91 0.29
C PHE A 350 14.20 23.36 -0.17
N VAL A 351 14.55 23.07 -1.42
CA VAL A 351 15.71 23.65 -2.11
C VAL A 351 15.54 25.15 -2.26
N THR A 352 16.59 25.90 -1.92
CA THR A 352 16.68 27.35 -2.01
C THR A 352 17.26 27.81 -3.36
N PRO A 353 17.25 29.11 -3.67
CA PRO A 353 17.99 29.66 -4.81
C PRO A 353 19.50 29.37 -4.77
N GLU A 354 20.09 29.24 -3.58
CA GLU A 354 21.52 28.94 -3.37
C GLU A 354 21.85 27.44 -3.48
N ASN A 355 20.85 26.58 -3.72
CA ASN A 355 20.94 25.11 -3.82
C ASN A 355 21.24 24.38 -2.50
N ASP A 356 21.04 25.02 -1.36
CA ASP A 356 20.93 24.34 -0.07
C ASP A 356 19.49 23.87 0.21
N VAL A 357 19.33 22.92 1.12
CA VAL A 357 18.01 22.38 1.51
C VAL A 357 17.68 22.80 2.93
N GLU A 358 16.65 23.62 3.06
CA GLU A 358 16.14 24.06 4.36
C GLU A 358 15.28 22.96 5.02
N GLN A 359 15.32 22.90 6.34
CA GLN A 359 14.54 21.92 7.12
C GLN A 359 13.16 22.46 7.52
N SER A 360 13.01 23.77 7.56
CA SER A 360 11.80 24.47 8.01
C SER A 360 11.20 25.32 6.89
N VAL A 361 9.88 25.52 6.95
CA VAL A 361 9.12 26.21 5.90
C VAL A 361 9.48 27.68 5.79
N ILE A 362 9.59 28.38 6.92
CA ILE A 362 9.82 29.83 6.95
C ILE A 362 11.15 30.23 6.30
N PRO A 363 12.32 29.69 6.71
CA PRO A 363 13.60 30.05 6.08
C PRO A 363 13.64 29.66 4.59
N PHE A 364 13.03 28.54 4.21
CA PHE A 364 12.86 28.14 2.81
C PHE A 364 12.08 29.19 2.00
N ALA A 365 10.85 29.50 2.43
CA ALA A 365 9.92 30.26 1.61
C ALA A 365 10.28 31.76 1.56
N ASN A 366 10.90 32.29 2.61
CA ASN A 366 11.44 33.66 2.60
C ASN A 366 12.53 33.84 1.53
N LYS A 367 13.34 32.82 1.23
CA LYS A 367 14.36 32.89 0.16
C LYS A 367 13.75 32.94 -1.25
N TRP A 368 12.47 32.60 -1.42
CA TRP A 368 11.78 32.58 -2.73
C TRP A 368 10.99 33.85 -3.06
N LYS A 369 11.18 34.94 -2.31
CA LYS A 369 10.64 36.27 -2.62
C LYS A 369 11.14 36.74 -3.99
N THR A 370 10.26 37.36 -4.77
CA THR A 370 10.58 37.96 -6.07
C THR A 370 11.07 39.40 -5.95
N LEU A 371 10.84 40.04 -4.81
CA LEU A 371 11.12 41.46 -4.56
C LEU A 371 11.93 41.61 -3.27
N GLU A 372 13.09 42.25 -3.35
CA GLU A 372 13.98 42.47 -2.19
C GLU A 372 13.35 43.33 -1.10
N LYS A 373 12.47 44.27 -1.48
CA LYS A 373 11.77 45.16 -0.54
C LYS A 373 10.76 44.46 0.38
N CYS A 374 10.50 43.17 0.17
CA CYS A 374 9.56 42.43 0.99
C CYS A 374 10.22 41.98 2.30
N ASN A 375 9.55 42.26 3.41
CA ASN A 375 9.95 41.79 4.73
C ASN A 375 9.85 40.27 4.82
N ASP A 376 10.74 39.66 5.60
CA ASP A 376 10.65 38.25 5.94
C ASP A 376 9.45 37.98 6.85
N VAL A 377 8.84 36.81 6.65
CA VAL A 377 7.94 36.24 7.64
C VAL A 377 8.78 35.78 8.82
N PRO A 378 8.49 36.20 10.06
CA PRO A 378 9.25 35.77 11.22
C PRO A 378 9.01 34.28 11.51
N ASP A 379 10.05 33.56 11.92
CA ASP A 379 9.97 32.14 12.28
C ASP A 379 9.42 31.99 13.71
N VAL A 380 8.11 32.18 13.84
CA VAL A 380 7.39 32.09 15.11
C VAL A 380 6.27 31.07 14.96
N LEU A 381 6.18 30.15 15.92
CA LEU A 381 5.06 29.22 16.03
C LEU A 381 3.76 30.00 16.25
N SER A 382 2.92 30.07 15.22
CA SER A 382 1.57 30.61 15.32
C SER A 382 0.61 29.56 15.86
N ALA A 383 -0.23 29.94 16.83
CA ALA A 383 -1.34 29.09 17.29
C ALA A 383 -2.33 28.83 16.14
N HIS A 384 -2.93 27.64 16.12
CA HIS A 384 -3.92 27.30 15.11
C HIS A 384 -5.15 28.23 15.22
N PRO A 385 -5.77 28.68 14.09
CA PRO A 385 -6.88 29.64 14.15
C PRO A 385 -8.07 29.17 14.99
N CYS A 386 -8.36 27.87 15.03
CA CYS A 386 -9.42 27.30 15.87
C CYS A 386 -9.07 27.20 17.36
N ASP A 387 -7.80 27.34 17.73
CA ASP A 387 -7.38 27.40 19.14
C ASP A 387 -7.51 28.82 19.68
N VAL A 388 -7.35 29.83 18.81
CA VAL A 388 -7.57 31.23 19.15
C VAL A 388 -9.06 31.59 19.08
N ASN A 389 -9.80 31.07 18.10
CA ASN A 389 -11.22 31.35 17.87
C ASN A 389 -12.13 30.20 18.31
N LEU A 390 -12.13 29.90 19.60
CA LEU A 390 -12.84 28.75 20.19
C LEU A 390 -14.35 28.73 19.87
N HIS A 391 -14.98 29.90 19.71
CA HIS A 391 -16.40 30.00 19.36
C HIS A 391 -16.72 29.50 17.94
N HIS A 392 -15.78 29.57 17.00
CA HIS A 392 -15.98 29.16 15.60
C HIS A 392 -15.62 27.69 15.37
N LYS A 393 -14.81 27.09 16.24
CA LYS A 393 -14.33 25.72 16.13
C LYS A 393 -15.46 24.69 15.96
N PRO A 394 -16.54 24.66 16.78
CA PRO A 394 -17.60 23.66 16.62
C PRO A 394 -18.33 23.77 15.28
N THR A 395 -18.54 25.00 14.81
CA THR A 395 -19.17 25.26 13.52
C THR A 395 -18.28 24.77 12.38
N ALA A 396 -16.98 25.11 12.41
CA ALA A 396 -16.02 24.67 11.40
C ALA A 396 -15.93 23.14 11.34
N GLU A 397 -15.77 22.47 12.48
CA GLU A 397 -15.71 21.00 12.57
C GLU A 397 -16.97 20.35 12.00
N ARG A 398 -18.17 20.86 12.37
CA ARG A 398 -19.44 20.33 11.87
C ARG A 398 -19.57 20.44 10.34
N HIS A 399 -19.15 21.55 9.75
CA HIS A 399 -19.25 21.73 8.29
C HIS A 399 -18.17 20.92 7.55
N CYS A 400 -16.93 20.95 8.02
CA CYS A 400 -15.80 20.27 7.38
C CYS A 400 -15.84 18.75 7.54
N ALA A 401 -16.45 18.22 8.61
CA ALA A 401 -16.62 16.78 8.82
C ALA A 401 -17.41 16.11 7.67
N LYS A 402 -18.25 16.85 6.93
CA LYS A 402 -18.97 16.33 5.77
C LYS A 402 -18.04 15.78 4.69
N ILE A 403 -16.83 16.35 4.53
CA ILE A 403 -15.83 15.84 3.56
C ILE A 403 -15.35 14.44 3.94
N LYS A 404 -15.44 14.05 5.22
CA LYS A 404 -15.10 12.72 5.74
C LYS A 404 -16.32 11.78 5.80
N SER A 405 -17.51 12.24 5.39
CA SER A 405 -18.72 11.41 5.39
C SER A 405 -18.74 10.40 4.25
N ASP A 406 -19.69 9.45 4.32
CA ASP A 406 -19.88 8.43 3.28
C ASP A 406 -20.18 9.02 1.89
N LEU A 407 -20.68 10.27 1.82
CA LEU A 407 -20.91 10.99 0.56
C LEU A 407 -19.64 11.08 -0.29
N PHE A 408 -18.46 11.16 0.34
CA PHE A 408 -17.16 11.27 -0.33
C PHE A 408 -16.31 10.00 -0.21
N LYS A 409 -16.90 8.88 0.24
CA LYS A 409 -16.18 7.61 0.47
C LYS A 409 -15.45 7.10 -0.77
N ALA A 410 -16.06 7.26 -1.94
CA ALA A 410 -15.43 6.90 -3.21
C ALA A 410 -14.12 7.67 -3.45
N CYS A 411 -14.06 8.94 -3.03
CA CYS A 411 -12.89 9.81 -3.18
C CYS A 411 -11.83 9.58 -2.11
N HIS A 412 -12.22 9.09 -0.91
CA HIS A 412 -11.25 8.78 0.15
C HIS A 412 -10.22 7.74 -0.29
N CYS A 413 -10.63 6.82 -1.16
CA CYS A 413 -9.75 5.82 -1.76
C CYS A 413 -8.78 6.41 -2.80
N LEU A 414 -9.08 7.55 -3.42
CA LEU A 414 -8.23 8.14 -4.45
C LEU A 414 -7.10 9.01 -3.87
N ARG A 415 -7.11 9.27 -2.55
CA ARG A 415 -6.08 10.04 -1.86
C ARG A 415 -4.76 9.28 -1.78
N HIS A 416 -3.91 9.47 -2.77
CA HIS A 416 -2.49 9.59 -2.50
C HIS A 416 -2.26 11.01 -1.95
N GLY A 417 -2.04 11.15 -0.63
CA GLY A 417 -1.30 12.28 -0.06
C GLY A 417 -2.02 13.47 0.62
N VAL A 418 -3.11 14.05 0.11
CA VAL A 418 -3.22 15.54 0.29
C VAL A 418 -4.25 16.12 1.29
N PHE A 419 -5.22 15.41 1.86
CA PHE A 419 -5.93 15.99 3.04
C PHE A 419 -6.34 14.98 4.10
N GLN A 420 -5.42 14.66 5.00
CA GLN A 420 -5.78 14.20 6.34
C GLN A 420 -4.96 14.95 7.37
N LYS A 421 -5.09 16.28 7.39
CA LYS A 421 -4.98 17.04 8.64
C LYS A 421 -6.13 18.02 8.64
N GLY A 422 -7.00 17.84 9.62
CA GLY A 422 -8.06 18.78 9.98
C GLY A 422 -8.00 18.99 11.47
#